data_AF-A0A3B3DJ93-F1
#
_entry.id   AF-A0A3B3DJ93-F1
#
_cell.length_a   1.000
_cell.length_b   1.000
_cell.length_c   1.000
_cell.angle_alpha   90.00
_cell.angle_beta   90.00
_cell.angle_gamma   90.00
#
_symmetry.space_group_name_H-M   'P 1'
#
loop_
_entity.id
_entity.type
_entity.pdbx_description
1 polymer ?
#
loop_
_entity_poly.entity_id
_entity_poly.type
_entity_poly.pdbx_seq_one_letter_code
_entity_poly.pdbx_strand_id
1 'polypeptide(L)'
;MTSRRGPQEPRGACVPVEDSEEDRTCMTEYVELLKLRREATDQQKVYDGKMQMLEDLQQQSDMLRTKIKEAVQLRASLNTLLKEEDSNSSLMKARELFEKERSRGKKEIQTLKEEKSKVTETKQKLQRQKEELSVYADMLRGVCRLTKFEDVDQLARYIEGQLHITEKLTEKEKQVLMEMDQQRKELSKVQEKQNLLRHTMNGQLYQLQTEIEEIRSEAEVWEMKWDHIQDTAARKTLELCQIKMITLNLFETLGGVNGEKAISMSDTETQLEQIATRMKDMEDILKMHKDLYQAQGSAKGKPEEAPT
;
A
#
# COMPACT_ATOMS: atom_id res chain seq x y z
N MET A 1 -105.27 -85.72 -1.39
CA MET A 1 -106.57 -86.08 -2.00
C MET A 1 -106.62 -87.60 -2.05
N THR A 2 -107.36 -88.22 -1.13
CA THR A 2 -108.77 -88.62 -1.37
C THR A 2 -108.92 -89.69 -2.46
N SER A 3 -109.83 -90.62 -2.18
CA SER A 3 -110.48 -91.52 -3.13
C SER A 3 -109.64 -92.71 -3.58
N ARG A 4 -109.84 -93.89 -2.97
CA ARG A 4 -110.91 -94.85 -3.29
C ARG A 4 -110.97 -95.23 -4.77
N ARG A 5 -110.97 -96.55 -4.91
CA ARG A 5 -111.62 -97.36 -5.95
C ARG A 5 -110.99 -97.21 -7.33
N GLY A 6 -110.73 -98.28 -8.04
CA GLY A 6 -111.02 -99.67 -7.76
C GLY A 6 -110.29 -100.48 -8.83
N PRO A 7 -109.68 -101.60 -8.44
CA PRO A 7 -109.33 -102.65 -9.37
C PRO A 7 -110.58 -103.48 -9.72
N GLN A 8 -110.70 -103.95 -10.96
CA GLN A 8 -111.38 -105.22 -11.22
C GLN A 8 -110.86 -105.94 -12.46
N GLU A 9 -110.87 -107.26 -12.31
CA GLU A 9 -110.13 -108.30 -13.02
C GLU A 9 -110.78 -108.79 -14.32
N PRO A 10 -110.02 -109.57 -15.11
CA PRO A 10 -110.51 -110.48 -16.13
C PRO A 10 -110.56 -111.94 -15.64
N ARG A 11 -111.68 -112.60 -15.95
CA ARG A 11 -111.98 -114.05 -16.14
C ARG A 11 -113.20 -114.44 -15.31
N GLY A 12 -114.10 -115.31 -15.75
CA GLY A 12 -114.15 -116.16 -16.93
C GLY A 12 -115.43 -117.00 -16.79
N ALA A 13 -115.93 -117.52 -17.91
CA ALA A 13 -117.00 -118.50 -17.92
C ALA A 13 -116.42 -119.91 -17.78
N CYS A 14 -117.09 -120.82 -17.04
CA CYS A 14 -117.76 -122.02 -17.58
C CYS A 14 -117.99 -123.18 -16.56
N VAL A 15 -119.29 -123.45 -16.30
CA VAL A 15 -120.04 -124.74 -16.10
C VAL A 15 -119.83 -125.62 -14.83
N PRO A 16 -120.75 -126.58 -14.48
CA PRO A 16 -121.29 -126.79 -13.13
C PRO A 16 -120.87 -128.14 -12.50
N VAL A 17 -121.32 -128.42 -11.26
CA VAL A 17 -121.80 -129.71 -10.69
C VAL A 17 -121.74 -129.64 -9.14
N GLU A 18 -122.88 -129.95 -8.50
CA GLU A 18 -123.14 -130.10 -7.04
C GLU A 18 -122.42 -131.37 -6.50
N ASP A 19 -121.97 -131.59 -5.25
CA ASP A 19 -122.37 -131.20 -3.89
C ASP A 19 -121.18 -131.41 -2.89
N SER A 20 -121.30 -130.85 -1.66
CA SER A 20 -120.71 -131.28 -0.35
C SER A 20 -119.74 -130.31 0.38
N GLU A 21 -119.93 -130.17 1.71
CA GLU A 21 -119.63 -129.02 2.60
C GLU A 21 -118.21 -128.90 3.25
N GLU A 22 -117.10 -128.76 2.50
CA GLU A 22 -115.75 -128.61 3.12
C GLU A 22 -114.95 -127.29 2.81
N ASP A 23 -115.57 -126.25 2.24
CA ASP A 23 -114.84 -125.13 1.57
C ASP A 23 -114.65 -123.76 2.31
N ARG A 24 -114.88 -123.64 3.64
CA ARG A 24 -114.90 -122.30 4.32
C ARG A 24 -113.59 -121.76 4.91
N THR A 25 -112.48 -122.51 4.92
CA THR A 25 -111.27 -122.10 5.67
C THR A 25 -110.22 -121.35 4.81
N CYS A 26 -110.38 -121.30 3.49
CA CYS A 26 -109.36 -120.80 2.56
C CYS A 26 -109.41 -119.27 2.25
N MET A 27 -110.48 -118.55 2.62
CA MET A 27 -110.69 -117.15 2.16
C MET A 27 -110.14 -116.04 3.08
N THR A 28 -109.82 -116.33 4.34
CA THR A 28 -109.44 -115.30 5.33
C THR A 28 -107.97 -114.86 5.23
N GLU A 29 -107.09 -115.75 4.77
CA GLU A 29 -105.64 -115.49 4.64
C GLU A 29 -105.30 -114.57 3.44
N TYR A 30 -106.16 -114.52 2.42
CA TYR A 30 -105.91 -113.76 1.19
C TYR A 30 -106.03 -112.23 1.37
N VAL A 31 -106.86 -111.76 2.31
CA VAL A 31 -107.13 -110.32 2.51
C VAL A 31 -106.02 -109.61 3.28
N GLU A 32 -105.35 -110.30 4.21
CA GLU A 32 -104.22 -109.72 4.96
C GLU A 32 -102.99 -109.50 4.06
N LEU A 33 -102.72 -110.42 3.14
CA LEU A 33 -101.65 -110.30 2.15
C LEU A 33 -101.80 -109.05 1.26
N LEU A 34 -103.02 -108.65 0.92
CA LEU A 34 -103.27 -107.48 0.08
C LEU A 34 -103.04 -106.14 0.81
N LYS A 35 -103.27 -106.07 2.12
CA LYS A 35 -102.98 -104.87 2.92
C LYS A 35 -101.47 -104.70 3.12
N LEU A 36 -100.79 -105.79 3.45
CA LEU A 36 -99.33 -105.84 3.56
C LEU A 36 -98.65 -105.40 2.25
N ARG A 37 -99.25 -105.75 1.10
CA ARG A 37 -98.78 -105.32 -0.23
C ARG A 37 -98.93 -103.82 -0.50
N ARG A 38 -99.98 -103.16 -0.01
CA ARG A 38 -100.17 -101.71 -0.18
C ARG A 38 -99.25 -100.90 0.71
N GLU A 39 -99.11 -101.34 1.96
CA GLU A 39 -98.16 -100.74 2.90
C GLU A 39 -96.71 -100.88 2.38
N ALA A 40 -96.37 -102.02 1.77
CA ALA A 40 -95.09 -102.20 1.08
C ALA A 40 -94.91 -101.21 -0.09
N THR A 41 -95.95 -100.93 -0.89
CA THR A 41 -95.84 -99.95 -2.00
C THR A 41 -95.73 -98.49 -1.55
N ASP A 42 -96.38 -98.11 -0.46
CA ASP A 42 -96.29 -96.75 0.07
C ASP A 42 -94.96 -96.53 0.79
N GLN A 43 -94.45 -97.56 1.49
CA GLN A 43 -93.08 -97.58 1.98
C GLN A 43 -92.07 -97.47 0.85
N GLN A 44 -92.30 -98.15 -0.28
CA GLN A 44 -91.45 -98.06 -1.47
C GLN A 44 -91.37 -96.62 -2.02
N LYS A 45 -92.49 -95.90 -2.14
CA LYS A 45 -92.49 -94.51 -2.65
C LYS A 45 -91.79 -93.53 -1.71
N VAL A 46 -91.97 -93.70 -0.39
CA VAL A 46 -91.24 -92.90 0.61
C VAL A 46 -89.75 -93.23 0.58
N TYR A 47 -89.41 -94.50 0.34
CA TYR A 47 -88.05 -94.96 0.15
C TYR A 47 -87.42 -94.34 -1.10
N ASP A 48 -88.13 -94.33 -2.23
CA ASP A 48 -87.69 -93.75 -3.49
C ASP A 48 -87.52 -92.22 -3.40
N GLY A 49 -88.44 -91.52 -2.72
CA GLY A 49 -88.31 -90.07 -2.49
C GLY A 49 -87.14 -89.72 -1.54
N LYS A 50 -86.89 -90.55 -0.53
CA LYS A 50 -85.70 -90.44 0.32
C LYS A 50 -84.42 -90.76 -0.46
N MET A 51 -84.46 -91.70 -1.40
CA MET A 51 -83.34 -92.02 -2.29
C MET A 51 -83.00 -90.85 -3.22
N GLN A 52 -83.98 -90.20 -3.83
CA GLN A 52 -83.73 -89.02 -4.67
C GLN A 52 -83.15 -87.85 -3.86
N MET A 53 -83.66 -87.59 -2.66
CA MET A 53 -83.12 -86.54 -1.80
C MET A 53 -81.70 -86.86 -1.30
N LEU A 54 -81.38 -88.15 -1.09
CA LEU A 54 -80.02 -88.61 -0.82
C LEU A 54 -79.11 -88.43 -2.03
N GLU A 55 -79.58 -88.71 -3.24
CA GLU A 55 -78.81 -88.48 -4.48
C GLU A 55 -78.50 -86.99 -4.70
N ASP A 56 -79.47 -86.09 -4.51
CA ASP A 56 -79.26 -84.65 -4.65
C ASP A 56 -78.29 -84.11 -3.58
N LEU A 57 -78.43 -84.57 -2.33
CA LEU A 57 -77.48 -84.26 -1.26
C LEU A 57 -76.09 -84.83 -1.55
N GLN A 58 -76.01 -85.99 -2.19
CA GLN A 58 -74.75 -86.61 -2.58
C GLN A 58 -74.08 -85.84 -3.72
N GLN A 59 -74.82 -85.39 -4.73
CA GLN A 59 -74.31 -84.51 -5.78
C GLN A 59 -73.86 -83.16 -5.23
N GLN A 60 -74.62 -82.55 -4.31
CA GLN A 60 -74.19 -81.31 -3.63
C GLN A 60 -72.95 -81.55 -2.77
N SER A 61 -72.86 -82.69 -2.07
CA SER A 61 -71.66 -83.09 -1.31
C SER A 61 -70.45 -83.22 -2.22
N ASP A 62 -70.61 -83.84 -3.39
CA ASP A 62 -69.51 -84.04 -4.35
C ASP A 62 -69.07 -82.72 -5.00
N MET A 63 -70.00 -81.82 -5.34
CA MET A 63 -69.69 -80.48 -5.85
C MET A 63 -68.98 -79.61 -4.80
N LEU A 64 -69.38 -79.69 -3.53
CA LEU A 64 -68.65 -79.03 -2.45
C LEU A 64 -67.26 -79.65 -2.24
N ARG A 65 -67.12 -80.97 -2.37
CA ARG A 65 -65.81 -81.63 -2.30
C ARG A 65 -64.88 -81.19 -3.42
N THR A 66 -65.37 -81.03 -4.65
CA THR A 66 -64.52 -80.53 -5.76
C THR A 66 -64.10 -79.08 -5.51
N LYS A 67 -65.03 -78.20 -5.11
CA LYS A 67 -64.69 -76.82 -4.75
C LYS A 67 -63.73 -76.71 -3.57
N ILE A 68 -63.86 -77.56 -2.55
CA ILE A 68 -62.91 -77.62 -1.44
C ILE A 68 -61.53 -78.06 -1.94
N LYS A 69 -61.45 -79.06 -2.84
CA LYS A 69 -60.18 -79.49 -3.45
C LYS A 69 -59.52 -78.36 -4.24
N GLU A 70 -60.29 -77.63 -5.05
CA GLU A 70 -59.81 -76.46 -5.81
C GLU A 70 -59.32 -75.35 -4.88
N ALA A 71 -60.07 -75.02 -3.82
CA ALA A 71 -59.66 -74.03 -2.83
C ALA A 71 -58.38 -74.45 -2.08
N VAL A 72 -58.23 -75.73 -1.77
CA VAL A 72 -57.01 -76.29 -1.16
C VAL A 72 -55.82 -76.20 -2.12
N GLN A 73 -56.02 -76.50 -3.42
CA GLN A 73 -54.97 -76.37 -4.44
C GLN A 73 -54.55 -74.91 -4.65
N LEU A 74 -55.50 -73.98 -4.73
CA LEU A 74 -55.23 -72.54 -4.81
C LEU A 74 -54.51 -72.01 -3.57
N ARG A 75 -54.87 -72.50 -2.38
CA ARG A 75 -54.16 -72.15 -1.14
C ARG A 75 -52.74 -72.71 -1.13
N ALA A 76 -52.53 -73.92 -1.65
CA ALA A 76 -51.21 -74.51 -1.78
C ALA A 76 -50.33 -73.71 -2.77
N SER A 77 -50.88 -73.32 -3.93
CA SER A 77 -50.14 -72.50 -4.92
C SER A 77 -49.87 -71.09 -4.41
N LEU A 78 -50.78 -70.47 -3.66
CA LEU A 78 -50.51 -69.20 -2.97
C LEU A 78 -49.41 -69.34 -1.92
N ASN A 79 -49.42 -70.42 -1.13
CA ASN A 79 -48.37 -70.66 -0.14
C ASN A 79 -46.99 -70.89 -0.77
N THR A 80 -46.91 -71.53 -1.95
CA THR A 80 -45.64 -71.67 -2.66
C THR A 80 -45.16 -70.33 -3.20
N LEU A 81 -46.06 -69.51 -3.78
CA LEU A 81 -45.72 -68.16 -4.26
C LEU A 81 -45.29 -67.24 -3.11
N LEU A 82 -45.94 -67.29 -1.95
CA LEU A 82 -45.53 -66.51 -0.77
C LEU A 82 -44.16 -66.95 -0.24
N LYS A 83 -43.88 -68.25 -0.18
CA LYS A 83 -42.55 -68.75 0.21
C LYS A 83 -41.47 -68.33 -0.79
N GLU A 84 -41.78 -68.36 -2.08
CA GLU A 84 -40.88 -67.88 -3.13
C GLU A 84 -40.62 -66.37 -2.97
N GLU A 85 -41.65 -65.56 -2.74
CA GLU A 85 -41.53 -64.12 -2.51
C GLU A 85 -40.74 -63.80 -1.23
N ASP A 86 -41.00 -64.50 -0.13
CA ASP A 86 -40.24 -64.37 1.12
C ASP A 86 -38.76 -64.75 0.92
N SER A 87 -38.50 -65.84 0.20
CA SER A 87 -37.14 -66.28 -0.13
C SER A 87 -36.44 -65.27 -1.03
N ASN A 88 -37.14 -64.73 -2.03
CA ASN A 88 -36.62 -63.73 -2.96
C ASN A 88 -36.36 -62.39 -2.24
N SER A 89 -37.24 -61.98 -1.32
CA SER A 89 -37.08 -60.82 -0.44
C SER A 89 -35.86 -60.97 0.47
N SER A 90 -35.64 -62.16 1.04
CA SER A 90 -34.47 -62.44 1.88
C SER A 90 -33.16 -62.41 1.07
N LEU A 91 -33.16 -62.97 -0.15
CA LEU A 91 -32.03 -62.94 -1.06
C LEU A 91 -31.71 -61.52 -1.54
N MET A 92 -32.73 -60.70 -1.83
CA MET A 92 -32.55 -59.29 -2.19
C MET A 92 -31.94 -58.49 -1.04
N LYS A 93 -32.43 -58.66 0.19
CA LYS A 93 -31.84 -58.01 1.38
C LYS A 93 -30.40 -58.43 1.62
N ALA A 94 -30.10 -59.73 1.50
CA ALA A 94 -28.73 -60.22 1.61
C ALA A 94 -27.83 -59.60 0.53
N ARG A 95 -28.30 -59.56 -0.72
CA ARG A 95 -27.59 -58.94 -1.84
C ARG A 95 -27.34 -57.44 -1.62
N GLU A 96 -28.33 -56.70 -1.13
CA GLU A 96 -28.17 -55.28 -0.78
C GLU A 96 -27.12 -55.07 0.32
N LEU A 97 -27.11 -55.91 1.36
CA LEU A 97 -26.11 -55.81 2.43
C LEU A 97 -24.71 -56.09 1.88
N PHE A 98 -24.55 -57.14 1.07
CA PHE A 98 -23.28 -57.43 0.40
C PHE A 98 -22.83 -56.31 -0.54
N GLU A 99 -23.76 -55.69 -1.28
CA GLU A 99 -23.45 -54.57 -2.16
C GLU A 99 -23.07 -53.31 -1.36
N LYS A 100 -23.76 -53.02 -0.24
CA LYS A 100 -23.42 -51.94 0.69
C LYS A 100 -22.04 -52.14 1.29
N GLU A 101 -21.74 -53.34 1.79
CA GLU A 101 -20.46 -53.67 2.40
C GLU A 101 -19.32 -53.65 1.37
N ARG A 102 -19.56 -54.17 0.16
CA ARG A 102 -18.64 -54.03 -0.97
C ARG A 102 -18.42 -52.58 -1.37
N SER A 103 -19.46 -51.74 -1.34
CA SER A 103 -19.34 -50.30 -1.63
C SER A 103 -18.55 -49.56 -0.56
N ARG A 104 -18.73 -49.92 0.72
CA ARG A 104 -17.97 -49.39 1.86
C ARG A 104 -16.50 -49.79 1.75
N GLY A 105 -16.22 -51.08 1.51
CA GLY A 105 -14.85 -51.57 1.31
C GLY A 105 -14.17 -50.92 0.10
N LYS A 106 -14.90 -50.67 -1.00
CA LYS A 106 -14.36 -49.93 -2.15
C LYS A 106 -14.00 -48.48 -1.80
N LYS A 107 -14.84 -47.77 -1.05
CA LYS A 107 -14.56 -46.39 -0.60
C LYS A 107 -13.34 -46.35 0.32
N GLU A 108 -13.26 -47.27 1.26
CA GLU A 108 -12.12 -47.37 2.20
C GLU A 108 -10.81 -47.72 1.49
N ILE A 109 -10.85 -48.65 0.52
CA ILE A 109 -9.69 -48.93 -0.34
C ILE A 109 -9.32 -47.69 -1.16
N GLN A 110 -10.29 -46.90 -1.62
CA GLN A 110 -10.02 -45.68 -2.38
C GLN A 110 -9.38 -44.59 -1.51
N THR A 111 -9.90 -44.33 -0.30
CA THR A 111 -9.32 -43.36 0.63
C THR A 111 -7.91 -43.77 1.04
N LEU A 112 -7.69 -45.06 1.35
CA LEU A 112 -6.36 -45.59 1.69
C LEU A 112 -5.39 -45.48 0.50
N LYS A 113 -5.87 -45.65 -0.74
CA LYS A 113 -5.03 -45.45 -1.94
C LYS A 113 -4.63 -43.99 -2.11
N GLU A 114 -5.54 -43.07 -1.89
CA GLU A 114 -5.28 -41.62 -1.95
C GLU A 114 -4.33 -41.16 -0.83
N GLU A 115 -4.49 -41.69 0.38
CA GLU A 115 -3.55 -41.41 1.48
C GLU A 115 -2.18 -41.99 1.20
N LYS A 116 -2.11 -43.23 0.72
CA LYS A 116 -0.85 -43.86 0.31
C LYS A 116 -0.18 -43.04 -0.79
N SER A 117 -0.93 -42.56 -1.79
CA SER A 117 -0.35 -41.74 -2.87
C SER A 117 0.21 -40.44 -2.32
N LYS A 118 -0.55 -39.71 -1.48
CA LYS A 118 -0.09 -38.48 -0.82
C LYS A 118 1.19 -38.71 0.01
N VAL A 119 1.24 -39.77 0.81
CA VAL A 119 2.42 -40.11 1.61
C VAL A 119 3.61 -40.49 0.72
N THR A 120 3.38 -41.20 -0.39
CA THR A 120 4.47 -41.50 -1.34
C THR A 120 4.98 -40.25 -2.04
N GLU A 121 4.12 -39.30 -2.37
CA GLU A 121 4.52 -38.02 -2.97
C GLU A 121 5.35 -37.17 -2.00
N THR A 122 4.93 -37.04 -0.74
CA THR A 122 5.70 -36.29 0.27
C THR A 122 7.04 -36.96 0.56
N LYS A 123 7.07 -38.28 0.67
CA LYS A 123 8.32 -39.04 0.80
C LYS A 123 9.25 -38.79 -0.39
N GLN A 124 8.74 -38.84 -1.62
CA GLN A 124 9.54 -38.54 -2.80
C GLN A 124 10.05 -37.10 -2.83
N LYS A 125 9.24 -36.11 -2.43
CA LYS A 125 9.69 -34.71 -2.31
C LYS A 125 10.85 -34.56 -1.33
N LEU A 126 10.72 -35.13 -0.13
CA LEU A 126 11.76 -35.10 0.89
C LEU A 126 13.02 -35.87 0.44
N GLN A 127 12.85 -37.00 -0.25
CA GLN A 127 13.94 -37.77 -0.83
C GLN A 127 14.73 -36.93 -1.84
N ARG A 128 14.03 -36.24 -2.76
CA ARG A 128 14.68 -35.33 -3.73
C ARG A 128 15.42 -34.20 -3.04
N GLN A 129 14.80 -33.55 -2.04
CA GLN A 129 15.47 -32.49 -1.25
C GLN A 129 16.72 -33.01 -0.53
N LYS A 130 16.67 -34.24 0.00
CA LYS A 130 17.84 -34.87 0.62
C LYS A 130 18.94 -35.15 -0.39
N GLU A 131 18.58 -35.64 -1.58
CA GLU A 131 19.53 -35.88 -2.68
C GLU A 131 20.16 -34.55 -3.12
N GLU A 132 19.38 -33.48 -3.29
CA GLU A 132 19.89 -32.13 -3.57
C GLU A 132 20.86 -31.64 -2.49
N LEU A 133 20.53 -31.83 -1.21
CA LEU A 133 21.39 -31.42 -0.09
C LEU A 133 22.62 -32.34 0.10
N SER A 134 22.57 -33.58 -0.37
CA SER A 134 23.70 -34.52 -0.27
C SER A 134 24.92 -34.05 -1.06
N VAL A 135 24.71 -33.35 -2.18
CA VAL A 135 25.78 -32.75 -2.98
C VAL A 135 26.61 -31.78 -2.13
N TYR A 136 25.95 -30.94 -1.33
CA TYR A 136 26.62 -30.00 -0.43
C TYR A 136 27.28 -30.73 0.75
N ALA A 137 26.67 -31.79 1.29
CA ALA A 137 27.28 -32.59 2.33
C ALA A 137 28.58 -33.27 1.86
N ASP A 138 28.61 -33.77 0.63
CA ASP A 138 29.81 -34.38 0.04
C ASP A 138 30.90 -33.34 -0.26
N MET A 139 30.51 -32.14 -0.72
CA MET A 139 31.42 -31.01 -0.85
C MET A 139 32.02 -30.61 0.50
N LEU A 140 31.20 -30.45 1.55
CA LEU A 140 31.67 -30.12 2.90
C LEU A 140 32.58 -31.20 3.47
N ARG A 141 32.27 -32.48 3.24
CA ARG A 141 33.15 -33.60 3.60
C ARG A 141 34.47 -33.56 2.82
N GLY A 142 34.44 -33.15 1.55
CA GLY A 142 35.63 -32.86 0.75
C GLY A 142 36.48 -31.73 1.34
N VAL A 143 35.85 -30.61 1.68
CA VAL A 143 36.52 -29.46 2.32
C VAL A 143 37.09 -29.84 3.68
N CYS A 144 36.38 -30.62 4.50
CA CYS A 144 36.90 -31.15 5.77
C CYS A 144 38.16 -31.99 5.57
N ARG A 145 38.20 -32.85 4.54
CA ARG A 145 39.39 -33.65 4.20
C ARG A 145 40.60 -32.81 3.76
N LEU A 146 40.36 -31.65 3.14
CA LEU A 146 41.40 -30.73 2.70
C LEU A 146 41.86 -29.76 3.80
N THR A 147 41.08 -29.64 4.88
CA THR A 147 41.34 -28.74 5.99
C THR A 147 41.70 -29.53 7.25
N LYS A 148 42.05 -28.84 8.34
CA LYS A 148 42.48 -29.46 9.60
C LYS A 148 41.30 -29.79 10.55
N PHE A 149 40.06 -29.79 10.06
CA PHE A 149 38.87 -30.04 10.89
C PHE A 149 38.59 -31.54 10.98
N GLU A 150 38.24 -32.01 12.18
CA GLU A 150 37.96 -33.43 12.45
C GLU A 150 36.59 -33.85 11.92
N ASP A 151 35.62 -32.92 11.92
CA ASP A 151 34.24 -33.18 11.47
C ASP A 151 33.62 -31.95 10.80
N VAL A 152 32.62 -32.21 9.95
CA VAL A 152 31.77 -31.20 9.28
C VAL A 152 31.11 -30.29 10.30
N ASP A 153 30.69 -30.82 11.46
CA ASP A 153 30.10 -30.04 12.54
C ASP A 153 31.11 -29.08 13.20
N GLN A 154 32.40 -29.44 13.23
CA GLN A 154 33.46 -28.55 13.72
C GLN A 154 33.74 -27.44 12.72
N LEU A 155 33.79 -27.76 11.41
CA LEU A 155 33.90 -26.79 10.34
C LEU A 155 32.71 -25.81 10.34
N ALA A 156 31.48 -26.32 10.50
CA ALA A 156 30.27 -25.51 10.55
C ALA A 156 30.29 -24.50 11.71
N ARG A 157 30.62 -24.96 12.93
CA ARG A 157 30.78 -24.08 14.09
C ARG A 157 31.87 -23.02 13.91
N TYR A 158 32.98 -23.38 13.25
CA TYR A 158 34.02 -22.43 12.93
C TYR A 158 33.52 -21.35 11.95
N ILE A 159 32.85 -21.75 10.86
CA ILE A 159 32.28 -20.82 9.87
C ILE A 159 31.23 -19.93 10.54
N GLU A 160 30.34 -20.48 11.35
CA GLU A 160 29.32 -19.73 12.08
C GLU A 160 29.96 -18.72 13.05
N GLY A 161 31.01 -19.12 13.78
CA GLY A 161 31.78 -18.22 14.62
C GLY A 161 32.46 -17.09 13.82
N GLN A 162 33.03 -17.41 12.65
CA GLN A 162 33.60 -16.40 11.74
C GLN A 162 32.52 -15.44 11.23
N LEU A 163 31.37 -15.95 10.79
CA LEU A 163 30.23 -15.13 10.34
C LEU A 163 29.77 -14.19 11.44
N HIS A 164 29.61 -14.68 12.67
CA HIS A 164 29.24 -13.87 13.83
C HIS A 164 30.26 -12.77 14.14
N ILE A 165 31.55 -13.07 14.05
CA ILE A 165 32.62 -12.07 14.23
C ILE A 165 32.55 -11.03 13.10
N THR A 166 32.38 -11.45 11.85
CA THR A 166 32.28 -10.52 10.72
C THR A 166 31.04 -9.63 10.82
N GLU A 167 29.91 -10.17 11.26
CA GLU A 167 28.69 -9.38 11.50
C GLU A 167 28.92 -8.31 12.58
N LYS A 168 29.54 -8.70 13.71
CA LYS A 168 29.89 -7.75 14.77
C LYS A 168 30.87 -6.68 14.30
N LEU A 169 31.87 -7.04 13.51
CA LEU A 169 32.85 -6.10 12.99
C LEU A 169 32.21 -5.12 12.00
N THR A 170 31.37 -5.61 11.09
CA THR A 170 30.67 -4.74 10.12
C THR A 170 29.68 -3.81 10.80
N GLU A 171 29.01 -4.26 11.86
CA GLU A 171 28.13 -3.39 12.66
C GLU A 171 28.93 -2.31 13.38
N LYS A 172 30.08 -2.67 13.97
CA LYS A 172 30.98 -1.70 14.59
C LYS A 172 31.56 -0.70 13.59
N GLU A 173 31.93 -1.16 12.41
CA GLU A 173 32.40 -0.30 11.32
C GLU A 173 31.31 0.70 10.89
N LYS A 174 30.07 0.24 10.72
CA LYS A 174 28.93 1.13 10.42
C LYS A 174 28.72 2.18 11.50
N GLN A 175 28.78 1.80 12.77
CA GLN A 175 28.64 2.74 13.89
C GLN A 175 29.75 3.82 13.85
N VAL A 176 31.00 3.40 13.67
CA VAL A 176 32.14 4.33 13.57
C VAL A 176 31.99 5.26 12.36
N LEU A 177 31.57 4.75 11.20
CA LEU A 177 31.33 5.57 10.02
C LEU A 177 30.21 6.59 10.24
N MET A 178 29.11 6.20 10.89
CA MET A 178 28.03 7.12 11.24
C MET A 178 28.49 8.21 12.21
N GLU A 179 29.26 7.86 13.24
CA GLU A 179 29.83 8.82 14.19
C GLU A 179 30.80 9.78 13.50
N MET A 180 31.67 9.26 12.63
CA MET A 180 32.60 10.05 11.84
C MET A 180 31.87 11.01 10.90
N ASP A 181 30.83 10.56 10.21
CA ASP A 181 30.02 11.41 9.34
C ASP A 181 29.28 12.49 10.12
N GLN A 182 28.80 12.18 11.32
CA GLN A 182 28.19 13.15 12.21
C GLN A 182 29.20 14.21 12.66
N GLN A 183 30.39 13.79 13.08
CA GLN A 183 31.49 14.70 13.44
C GLN A 183 31.93 15.56 12.25
N ARG A 184 32.03 15.00 11.04
CA ARG A 184 32.34 15.75 9.81
C ARG A 184 31.27 16.82 9.53
N LYS A 185 29.99 16.48 9.69
CA LYS A 185 28.89 17.45 9.52
C LYS A 185 28.96 18.56 10.56
N GLU A 186 29.25 18.25 11.81
CA GLU A 186 29.42 19.24 12.87
C GLU A 186 30.61 20.17 12.60
N LEU A 187 31.73 19.61 12.18
CA LEU A 187 32.92 20.37 11.78
C LEU A 187 32.62 21.28 10.59
N SER A 188 31.93 20.79 9.56
CA SER A 188 31.51 21.61 8.39
C SER A 188 30.66 22.79 8.83
N LYS A 189 29.68 22.58 9.72
CA LYS A 189 28.83 23.65 10.25
C LYS A 189 29.63 24.71 11.01
N VAL A 190 30.62 24.30 11.81
CA VAL A 190 31.48 25.24 12.54
C VAL A 190 32.35 26.03 11.56
N GLN A 191 32.93 25.35 10.56
CA GLN A 191 33.75 25.98 9.53
C GLN A 191 32.94 26.97 8.67
N GLU A 192 31.72 26.62 8.28
CA GLU A 192 30.81 27.53 7.56
C GLU A 192 30.48 28.78 8.38
N LYS A 193 30.17 28.62 9.68
CA LYS A 193 29.94 29.76 10.59
C LYS A 193 31.17 30.65 10.69
N GLN A 194 32.36 30.05 10.84
CA GLN A 194 33.61 30.80 10.93
C GLN A 194 33.91 31.55 9.63
N ASN A 195 33.68 30.91 8.48
CA ASN A 195 33.86 31.54 7.17
C ASN A 195 32.90 32.71 6.98
N LEU A 196 31.61 32.54 7.33
CA LEU A 196 30.63 33.61 7.28
C LEU A 196 31.07 34.81 8.13
N LEU A 197 31.47 34.56 9.39
CA LEU A 197 31.96 35.61 10.27
C LEU A 197 33.18 36.34 9.68
N ARG A 198 34.14 35.58 9.14
CA ARG A 198 35.32 36.15 8.47
C ARG A 198 34.93 37.01 7.29
N HIS A 199 34.00 36.57 6.45
CA HIS A 199 33.51 37.35 5.31
C HIS A 199 32.83 38.64 5.76
N THR A 200 31.97 38.59 6.78
CA THR A 200 31.34 39.78 7.34
C THR A 200 32.36 40.77 7.91
N MET A 201 33.31 40.28 8.71
CA MET A 201 34.35 41.12 9.30
C MET A 201 35.28 41.72 8.25
N ASN A 202 35.68 40.94 7.24
CA ASN A 202 36.46 41.44 6.11
C ASN A 202 35.67 42.52 5.35
N GLY A 203 34.37 42.33 5.13
CA GLY A 203 33.51 43.34 4.51
C GLY A 203 33.51 44.65 5.28
N GLN A 204 33.37 44.60 6.61
CA GLN A 204 33.45 45.78 7.48
C GLN A 204 34.83 46.43 7.46
N LEU A 205 35.91 45.64 7.45
CA LEU A 205 37.27 46.16 7.33
C LEU A 205 37.47 46.90 6.01
N TYR A 206 36.97 46.37 4.90
CA TYR A 206 37.03 47.06 3.62
C TYR A 206 36.24 48.37 3.62
N GLN A 207 35.05 48.40 4.23
CA GLN A 207 34.26 49.64 4.35
C GLN A 207 35.02 50.71 5.13
N LEU A 208 35.52 50.37 6.32
CA LEU A 208 36.28 51.28 7.15
C LEU A 208 37.58 51.75 6.47
N GLN A 209 38.24 50.87 5.72
CA GLN A 209 39.44 51.24 4.98
C GLN A 209 39.13 52.24 3.86
N THR A 210 38.01 52.07 3.15
CA THR A 210 37.55 53.02 2.14
C THR A 210 37.21 54.37 2.77
N GLU A 211 36.47 54.39 3.89
CA GLU A 211 36.14 55.62 4.61
C GLU A 211 37.41 56.38 5.07
N ILE A 212 38.41 55.65 5.57
CA ILE A 212 39.70 56.26 5.96
C ILE A 212 40.40 56.86 4.74
N GLU A 213 40.41 56.18 3.60
CA GLU A 213 41.05 56.66 2.38
C GLU A 213 40.35 57.90 1.82
N GLU A 214 39.00 57.93 1.86
CA GLU A 214 38.20 59.09 1.49
C GLU A 214 38.54 60.30 2.37
N ILE A 215 38.54 60.13 3.70
CA ILE A 215 38.87 61.20 4.65
C ILE A 215 40.32 61.68 4.45
N ARG A 216 41.26 60.76 4.20
CA ARG A 216 42.66 61.12 3.91
C ARG A 216 42.78 61.93 2.63
N SER A 217 42.12 61.51 1.56
CA SER A 217 42.13 62.26 0.31
C SER A 217 41.55 63.67 0.46
N GLU A 218 40.49 63.82 1.27
CA GLU A 218 39.93 65.13 1.57
C GLU A 218 40.90 65.98 2.42
N ALA A 219 41.54 65.37 3.42
CA ALA A 219 42.55 66.05 4.24
C ALA A 219 43.72 66.55 3.40
N GLU A 220 44.25 65.74 2.48
CA GLU A 220 45.33 66.13 1.55
C GLU A 220 44.92 67.33 0.67
N VAL A 221 43.68 67.37 0.19
CA VAL A 221 43.16 68.51 -0.58
C VAL A 221 43.11 69.78 0.28
N TRP A 222 42.71 69.67 1.55
CA TRP A 222 42.70 70.81 2.46
C TRP A 222 44.09 71.26 2.88
N GLU A 223 45.03 70.34 3.10
CA GLU A 223 46.43 70.64 3.35
C GLU A 223 47.04 71.40 2.17
N MET A 224 46.83 70.94 0.94
CA MET A 224 47.32 71.65 -0.25
C MET A 224 46.74 73.07 -0.37
N LYS A 225 45.44 73.24 -0.08
CA LYS A 225 44.81 74.58 -0.08
C LYS A 225 45.37 75.47 1.02
N TRP A 226 45.59 74.92 2.20
CA TRP A 226 46.15 75.64 3.34
C TRP A 226 47.59 76.09 3.04
N ASP A 227 48.43 75.20 2.52
CA ASP A 227 49.79 75.52 2.09
C ASP A 227 49.79 76.64 1.04
N HIS A 228 48.89 76.58 0.06
CA HIS A 228 48.77 77.63 -0.94
C HIS A 228 48.39 79.01 -0.35
N ILE A 229 47.49 79.02 0.65
CA ILE A 229 47.11 80.24 1.37
C ILE A 229 48.32 80.76 2.15
N GLN A 230 49.04 79.87 2.85
CA GLN A 230 50.21 80.24 3.63
C GLN A 230 51.34 80.81 2.75
N ASP A 231 51.65 80.16 1.63
CA ASP A 231 52.62 80.65 0.65
C ASP A 231 52.23 81.99 0.06
N THR A 232 50.95 82.18 -0.24
CA THR A 232 50.44 83.44 -0.78
C THR A 232 50.49 84.55 0.27
N ALA A 233 50.12 84.26 1.52
CA ALA A 233 50.23 85.20 2.63
C ALA A 233 51.69 85.59 2.90
N ALA A 234 52.62 84.63 2.87
CA ALA A 234 54.05 84.88 3.03
C ALA A 234 54.59 85.80 1.91
N ARG A 235 54.23 85.52 0.64
CA ARG A 235 54.59 86.39 -0.50
C ARG A 235 54.03 87.80 -0.36
N LYS A 236 52.74 87.94 -0.02
CA LYS A 236 52.09 89.25 0.18
C LYS A 236 52.69 90.03 1.34
N THR A 237 53.04 89.33 2.43
CA THR A 237 53.74 89.94 3.57
C THR A 237 55.13 90.43 3.17
N LEU A 238 55.87 89.64 2.40
CA LEU A 238 57.18 90.04 1.88
C LEU A 238 57.08 91.25 0.94
N GLU A 239 56.14 91.24 -0.02
CA GLU A 239 55.86 92.38 -0.91
C GLU A 239 55.52 93.64 -0.10
N LEU A 240 54.67 93.52 0.91
CA LEU A 240 54.33 94.64 1.79
C LEU A 240 55.56 95.17 2.53
N CYS A 241 56.38 94.29 3.11
CA CYS A 241 57.63 94.69 3.76
C CYS A 241 58.58 95.43 2.80
N GLN A 242 58.70 94.97 1.55
CA GLN A 242 59.50 95.64 0.53
C GLN A 242 58.95 97.03 0.19
N ILE A 243 57.63 97.16 -0.01
CA ILE A 243 56.97 98.46 -0.25
C ILE A 243 57.25 99.40 0.92
N LYS A 244 57.01 98.95 2.16
CA LYS A 244 57.27 99.74 3.36
C LYS A 244 58.73 100.23 3.42
N MET A 245 59.68 99.35 3.12
CA MET A 245 61.11 99.68 3.13
C MET A 245 61.48 100.69 2.04
N ILE A 246 61.01 100.50 0.81
CA ILE A 246 61.28 101.43 -0.30
C ILE A 246 60.64 102.79 -0.03
N THR A 247 59.38 102.82 0.42
CA THR A 247 58.69 104.07 0.78
C THR A 247 59.44 104.81 1.86
N LEU A 248 59.84 104.13 2.95
CA LEU A 248 60.59 104.77 4.03
C LEU A 248 61.91 105.35 3.48
N ASN A 249 62.68 104.56 2.72
CA ASN A 249 63.93 105.04 2.12
C ASN A 249 63.72 106.28 1.23
N LEU A 250 62.68 106.29 0.40
CA LEU A 250 62.34 107.45 -0.44
C LEU A 250 61.92 108.67 0.39
N PHE A 251 61.12 108.46 1.43
CA PHE A 251 60.72 109.52 2.35
C PHE A 251 61.93 110.15 3.06
N GLU A 252 62.85 109.32 3.55
CA GLU A 252 64.09 109.76 4.20
C GLU A 252 64.98 110.57 3.23
N THR A 253 65.18 110.08 2.00
CA THR A 253 66.00 110.77 0.98
C THR A 253 65.43 112.14 0.56
N LEU A 254 64.10 112.30 0.57
CA LEU A 254 63.44 113.58 0.30
C LEU A 254 63.46 114.56 1.49
N GLY A 255 64.11 114.19 2.59
CA GLY A 255 64.30 115.01 3.78
C GLY A 255 63.18 114.89 4.82
N GLY A 256 62.34 113.85 4.72
CA GLY A 256 61.16 113.66 5.56
C GLY A 256 61.43 113.48 7.05
N VAL A 257 62.64 113.06 7.44
CA VAL A 257 63.04 112.90 8.85
C VAL A 257 63.33 114.23 9.56
N ASN A 258 63.58 115.30 8.79
CA ASN A 258 63.97 116.61 9.32
C ASN A 258 62.80 117.62 9.37
N GLY A 259 61.57 117.20 9.10
CA GLY A 259 60.37 118.04 9.14
C GLY A 259 59.77 118.20 10.54
N GLU A 260 59.01 119.29 10.77
CA GLU A 260 58.40 119.64 12.07
C GLU A 260 57.35 118.64 12.60
N LYS A 261 56.87 117.71 11.75
CA LYS A 261 55.94 116.64 12.15
C LYS A 261 56.65 115.29 12.11
N ALA A 262 56.86 114.69 13.28
CA ALA A 262 57.39 113.34 13.40
C ALA A 262 56.34 112.33 12.88
N ILE A 263 56.51 111.86 11.65
CA ILE A 263 55.71 110.76 11.10
C ILE A 263 56.27 109.44 11.64
N SER A 264 55.38 108.54 12.03
CA SER A 264 55.77 107.19 12.47
C SER A 264 56.43 106.41 11.33
N MET A 265 57.51 105.69 11.62
CA MET A 265 58.20 104.83 10.65
C MET A 265 57.27 103.73 10.07
N SER A 266 56.23 103.35 10.80
CA SER A 266 55.26 102.32 10.35
C SER A 266 54.08 102.88 9.55
N ASP A 267 53.95 104.20 9.44
CA ASP A 267 52.84 104.84 8.74
C ASP A 267 53.18 105.10 7.27
N THR A 268 53.12 104.02 6.48
CA THR A 268 53.50 104.02 5.07
C THR A 268 52.57 104.87 4.20
N GLU A 269 51.29 105.01 4.57
CA GLU A 269 50.30 105.80 3.81
C GLU A 269 50.65 107.29 3.88
N THR A 270 50.84 107.83 5.08
CA THR A 270 51.22 109.23 5.28
C THR A 270 52.59 109.55 4.65
N GLN A 271 53.55 108.61 4.69
CA GLN A 271 54.84 108.77 4.01
C GLN A 271 54.68 108.90 2.50
N LEU A 272 53.86 108.06 1.86
CA LEU A 272 53.58 108.12 0.42
C LEU A 272 52.91 109.44 0.01
N GLU A 273 51.97 109.95 0.80
CA GLU A 273 51.32 111.24 0.54
C GLU A 273 52.32 112.40 0.54
N GLN A 274 53.27 112.41 1.48
CA GLN A 274 54.30 113.44 1.54
C GLN A 274 55.32 113.32 0.40
N ILE A 275 55.72 112.10 0.05
CA ILE A 275 56.55 111.85 -1.14
C ILE A 275 55.85 112.42 -2.39
N ALA A 276 54.56 112.11 -2.59
CA ALA A 276 53.79 112.58 -3.73
C ALA A 276 53.66 114.10 -3.78
N THR A 277 53.36 114.73 -2.64
CA THR A 277 53.29 116.21 -2.54
C THR A 277 54.62 116.84 -2.93
N ARG A 278 55.73 116.30 -2.41
CA ARG A 278 57.07 116.84 -2.68
C ARG A 278 57.53 116.60 -4.11
N MET A 279 57.17 115.46 -4.71
CA MET A 279 57.40 115.22 -6.14
C MET A 279 56.67 116.25 -7.01
N LYS A 280 55.42 116.57 -6.66
CA LYS A 280 54.64 117.60 -7.35
C LYS A 280 55.24 119.00 -7.17
N ASP A 281 55.67 119.34 -5.96
CA ASP A 281 56.36 120.61 -5.69
C ASP A 281 57.63 120.74 -6.55
N MET A 282 58.42 119.66 -6.66
CA MET A 282 59.62 119.64 -7.51
C MET A 282 59.27 119.78 -9.00
N GLU A 283 58.20 119.13 -9.47
CA GLU A 283 57.72 119.26 -10.85
C GLU A 283 57.25 120.69 -11.16
N ASP A 284 56.50 121.30 -10.24
CA ASP A 284 56.05 122.69 -10.36
C ASP A 284 57.23 123.68 -10.36
N ILE A 285 58.25 123.45 -9.51
CA ILE A 285 59.50 124.24 -9.52
C ILE A 285 60.24 124.09 -10.86
N LEU A 286 60.38 122.87 -11.38
CA LEU A 286 61.04 122.62 -12.67
C LEU A 286 60.28 123.27 -13.83
N LYS A 287 58.94 123.23 -13.79
CA LYS A 287 58.08 123.89 -14.78
C LYS A 287 58.24 125.40 -14.72
N MET A 288 58.18 126.01 -13.52
CA MET A 288 58.47 127.43 -13.33
C MET A 288 59.85 127.81 -13.86
N HIS A 289 60.88 127.01 -13.57
CA HIS A 289 62.24 127.24 -14.07
C HIS A 289 62.31 127.14 -15.60
N LYS A 290 61.62 126.17 -16.21
CA LYS A 290 61.54 126.03 -17.67
C LYS A 290 60.82 127.20 -18.33
N ASP A 291 59.73 127.66 -17.74
CA ASP A 291 58.97 128.83 -18.22
C ASP A 291 59.82 130.10 -18.13
N LEU A 292 60.63 130.26 -17.07
CA LEU A 292 61.61 131.34 -16.92
C LEU A 292 62.74 131.27 -17.97
N TYR A 293 63.23 130.07 -18.29
CA TYR A 293 64.23 129.87 -19.35
C TYR A 293 63.66 130.14 -20.75
N GLN A 294 62.41 129.78 -21.03
CA GLN A 294 61.75 130.08 -22.31
C GLN A 294 61.42 131.56 -22.46
N ALA A 295 61.03 132.25 -21.37
CA ALA A 295 60.86 133.70 -21.34
C ALA A 295 62.16 134.46 -21.62
N GLN A 296 63.31 133.97 -21.13
CA GLN A 296 64.63 134.52 -21.47
C GLN A 296 65.06 134.26 -22.93
N GLY A 297 64.61 133.15 -23.54
CA GLY A 297 64.85 132.85 -24.96
C GLY A 297 64.06 133.75 -25.92
N SER A 298 62.82 134.10 -25.58
CA SER A 298 61.99 135.01 -26.39
C SER A 298 62.36 136.49 -26.25
N ALA A 299 63.06 136.89 -25.19
CA ALA A 299 63.51 138.28 -24.98
C ALA A 299 64.78 138.66 -25.79
N LYS A 300 65.53 137.69 -26.33
CA LYS A 300 66.75 137.94 -27.14
C LYS A 300 66.50 138.07 -28.64
N GLY A 301 65.24 138.09 -29.09
CA GLY A 301 64.83 138.12 -30.50
C GLY A 301 64.14 139.41 -30.97
N LYS A 302 64.49 140.59 -30.44
CA LYS A 302 64.10 141.89 -30.99
C LYS A 302 65.30 142.86 -30.96
N PRO A 303 65.96 143.16 -32.09
CA PRO A 303 66.79 144.35 -32.20
C PRO A 303 65.90 145.57 -32.46
N GLU A 304 65.89 146.46 -31.47
CA GLU A 304 65.31 147.79 -31.47
C GLU A 304 66.21 148.73 -32.29
N GLU A 305 65.61 149.42 -33.25
CA GLU A 305 66.23 150.49 -34.04
C GLU A 305 66.71 151.62 -33.13
N ALA A 306 67.92 152.12 -33.38
CA ALA A 306 68.41 153.39 -32.81
C ALA A 306 68.72 154.38 -33.95
N PRO A 307 68.30 155.65 -33.84
CA PRO A 307 68.42 156.65 -34.91
C PRO A 307 69.73 157.45 -34.85
N THR A 308 70.05 158.03 -36.01
CA THR A 308 71.12 159.00 -36.37
C THR A 308 72.53 158.47 -36.57
#